data_AF-A0A2E0KG81-F1
#
_entry.id   AF-A0A2E0KG81-F1
#
_cell.length_a   1.000
_cell.length_b   1.000
_cell.length_c   1.000
_cell.angle_alpha   90.00
_cell.angle_beta   90.00
_cell.angle_gamma   90.00
#
_symmetry.space_group_name_H-M   'P 1'
#
loop_
_entity.id
_entity.type
_entity.pdbx_description
1 polymer ?
#
loop_
_entity_poly.entity_id
_entity_poly.type
_entity_poly.pdbx_seq_one_letter_code
_entity_poly.pdbx_strand_id
1 'polypeptide(L)'
;MAVVTLLSDFVDGTSMALSEDTEAETLNAYMTAAAGRLWAGIQQRRLARHLTRERRGPGTLYFASTAEAHAKVMAYLQSDTGSNEESHKLKAIQAAGVEIAPHIGKASERDVLIRGQQRDLTAQARAKGFG
;
A
#
# COMPACT_ATOMS: atom_id res chain seq x y z
N MET A 1 -13.43 9.24 -5.75
CA MET A 1 -12.34 8.47 -6.36
C MET A 1 -11.90 7.41 -5.36
N ALA A 2 -11.65 6.19 -5.84
CA ALA A 2 -11.20 5.11 -4.98
C ALA A 2 -9.72 5.31 -4.62
N VAL A 3 -9.29 4.78 -3.48
CA VAL A 3 -7.92 4.88 -2.99
C VAL A 3 -7.39 3.49 -2.67
N VAL A 4 -6.20 3.19 -3.15
CA VAL A 4 -5.49 1.96 -2.81
C VAL A 4 -4.31 2.28 -1.93
N THR A 5 -4.18 1.57 -0.81
CA THR A 5 -3.05 1.71 0.12
C THR A 5 -2.29 0.40 0.21
N LEU A 6 -0.98 0.43 0.01
CA LEU A 6 -0.07 -0.68 0.23
C LEU A 6 0.68 -0.48 1.55
N LEU A 7 0.47 -1.37 2.53
CA LEU A 7 1.31 -1.50 3.72
C LEU A 7 2.42 -2.53 3.48
N SER A 8 3.65 -2.19 3.88
CA SER A 8 4.83 -3.05 3.73
C SER A 8 5.73 -3.02 4.95
N ASP A 9 6.08 -4.20 5.46
CA ASP A 9 7.06 -4.38 6.54
C ASP A 9 8.44 -4.76 5.99
N PHE A 10 9.49 -4.28 6.66
CA PHE A 10 10.88 -4.42 6.25
C PHE A 10 11.71 -5.14 7.30
N VAL A 11 12.82 -5.73 6.85
CA VAL A 11 13.72 -6.52 7.73
C VAL A 11 14.44 -5.67 8.78
N ASP A 12 14.50 -4.35 8.59
CA ASP A 12 15.04 -3.39 9.56
C ASP A 12 14.04 -3.05 10.68
N GLY A 13 12.88 -3.72 10.74
CA GLY A 13 11.85 -3.50 11.75
C GLY A 13 10.94 -2.31 11.46
N THR A 14 11.14 -1.60 10.34
CA THR A 14 10.28 -0.48 9.95
C THR A 14 9.13 -0.93 9.03
N SER A 15 8.08 -0.13 8.98
CA SER A 15 6.96 -0.31 8.06
C SER A 15 6.76 0.95 7.21
N MET A 16 6.21 0.80 6.01
CA MET A 16 5.83 1.91 5.14
C MET A 16 4.49 1.64 4.49
N ALA A 17 3.57 2.60 4.63
CA ALA A 17 2.34 2.65 3.88
C ALA A 17 2.47 3.66 2.73
N LEU A 18 1.91 3.32 1.58
CA LEU A 18 1.77 4.23 0.46
C LEU A 18 0.38 4.13 -0.15
N SER A 19 -0.26 5.26 -0.37
CA SER A 19 -1.56 5.37 -1.01
C SER A 19 -1.47 6.03 -2.37
N GLU A 20 -2.35 5.62 -3.29
CA GLU A 20 -2.62 6.32 -4.54
C GLU A 20 -4.10 6.30 -4.87
N ASP A 21 -4.56 7.35 -5.53
CA ASP A 21 -5.89 7.40 -6.11
C ASP A 21 -5.97 6.49 -7.35
N THR A 22 -7.14 5.91 -7.59
CA THR A 22 -7.39 5.05 -8.74
C THR A 22 -8.79 5.22 -9.30
N GLU A 23 -8.89 5.03 -10.61
CA GLU A 23 -10.15 4.90 -11.36
C GLU A 23 -10.60 3.42 -11.47
N ALA A 24 -9.81 2.49 -10.94
CA ALA A 24 -10.19 1.08 -10.91
C ALA A 24 -11.45 0.89 -10.05
N GLU A 25 -12.43 0.14 -10.57
CA GLU A 25 -13.70 -0.11 -9.88
C GLU A 25 -13.58 -1.12 -8.73
N THR A 26 -12.56 -1.99 -8.77
CA THR A 26 -12.32 -3.06 -7.79
C THR A 26 -10.82 -3.24 -7.52
N LEU A 27 -10.49 -3.88 -6.39
CA LEU A 27 -9.12 -4.26 -6.08
C LEU A 27 -8.51 -5.17 -7.17
N ASN A 28 -9.29 -6.11 -7.70
CA ASN A 28 -8.80 -7.01 -8.75
C ASN A 28 -8.48 -6.27 -10.06
N ALA A 29 -9.33 -5.31 -10.45
CA ALA A 29 -9.07 -4.45 -11.61
C ALA A 29 -7.79 -3.63 -11.40
N TYR A 30 -7.61 -3.07 -10.20
CA TYR A 30 -6.39 -2.35 -9.84
C TYR A 30 -5.13 -3.23 -9.91
N MET A 31 -5.17 -4.41 -9.27
CA MET A 31 -4.03 -5.34 -9.23
C MET A 31 -3.65 -5.83 -10.64
N THR A 32 -4.60 -5.89 -11.57
CA THR A 32 -4.33 -6.25 -12.97
C THR A 32 -3.70 -5.08 -13.74
N ALA A 33 -4.20 -3.86 -13.57
CA ALA A 33 -3.79 -2.70 -14.35
C ALA A 33 -2.50 -2.02 -13.84
N ALA A 34 -2.26 -2.06 -12.52
CA ALA A 34 -1.19 -1.31 -11.84
C ALA A 34 -0.34 -2.20 -10.92
N ALA A 35 -0.19 -3.48 -11.28
CA ALA A 35 0.63 -4.44 -10.54
C ALA A 35 2.02 -3.84 -10.19
N GLY A 36 2.34 -3.77 -8.90
CA GLY A 36 3.64 -3.31 -8.42
C GLY A 36 3.89 -1.80 -8.46
N ARG A 37 2.94 -0.95 -8.88
CA ARG A 37 3.13 0.52 -8.92
C ARG A 37 3.41 1.10 -7.54
N LEU A 38 2.55 0.78 -6.56
CA LEU A 38 2.74 1.19 -5.16
C LEU A 38 4.05 0.62 -4.59
N TRP A 39 4.42 -0.60 -4.97
CA TRP A 39 5.66 -1.21 -4.52
C TRP A 39 6.90 -0.47 -5.03
N ALA A 40 6.94 -0.12 -6.32
CA ALA A 40 7.99 0.71 -6.89
C ALA A 40 8.10 2.07 -6.17
N GLY A 41 6.96 2.69 -5.85
CA GLY A 41 6.91 3.94 -5.09
C GLY A 41 7.46 3.82 -3.66
N ILE A 42 7.23 2.68 -2.99
CA ILE A 42 7.81 2.39 -1.67
C ILE A 42 9.34 2.19 -1.79
N GLN A 43 9.79 1.43 -2.79
CA GLN A 43 11.21 1.19 -3.05
C GLN A 43 11.99 2.49 -3.28
N GLN A 44 11.45 3.40 -4.09
CA GLN A 44 12.05 4.71 -4.34
C GLN A 44 12.12 5.58 -3.08
N ARG A 45 11.03 5.65 -2.30
CA ARG A 45 11.00 6.44 -1.05
C ARG A 45 11.99 5.92 -0.02
N ARG A 46 12.15 4.60 0.09
CA ARG A 46 13.11 3.99 1.01
C ARG A 46 14.54 4.22 0.58
N LEU A 47 14.82 4.11 -0.73
CA LEU A 47 16.13 4.46 -1.30
C LEU A 47 16.51 5.91 -0.97
N ALA A 48 15.59 6.85 -1.17
CA ALA A 48 15.81 8.27 -0.87
C ALA A 48 16.06 8.58 0.62
N ARG A 49 15.72 7.64 1.51
CA ARG A 49 15.93 7.75 2.96
C ARG A 49 17.08 6.87 3.47
N HIS A 50 17.83 6.25 2.56
CA HIS A 50 18.91 5.30 2.90
C HIS A 50 18.45 4.12 3.78
N LEU A 51 17.19 3.68 3.62
CA LEU A 51 16.63 2.54 4.36
C LEU A 51 16.76 1.23 3.57
N THR A 52 16.72 0.08 4.25
CA THR A 52 16.73 -1.20 3.54
C THR A 52 15.54 -1.31 2.61
N ARG A 53 15.71 -1.99 1.48
CA ARG A 53 14.63 -2.27 0.53
C ARG A 53 14.12 -3.71 0.65
N GLU A 54 14.73 -4.49 1.52
CA GLU A 54 14.40 -5.88 1.77
C GLU A 54 13.16 -6.01 2.66
N ARG A 55 12.18 -6.73 2.15
CA ARG A 55 10.85 -6.85 2.74
C ARG A 55 10.79 -8.06 3.67
N ARG A 56 10.13 -7.94 4.82
CA ARG A 56 10.00 -9.03 5.81
C ARG A 56 8.96 -10.10 5.44
N GLY A 57 8.01 -9.77 4.57
CA GLY A 57 6.92 -10.66 4.16
C GLY A 57 6.11 -10.05 3.02
N PRO A 58 4.97 -10.62 2.60
CA PRO A 58 4.08 -9.99 1.63
C PRO A 58 3.52 -8.67 2.18
N GLY A 59 2.99 -7.85 1.29
CA GLY A 59 2.26 -6.65 1.68
C GLY A 59 0.80 -6.87 1.89
N THR A 60 0.16 -5.81 2.34
CA THR A 60 -1.28 -5.75 2.41
C THR A 60 -1.76 -4.57 1.59
N LEU A 61 -2.56 -4.84 0.57
CA LEU A 61 -3.33 -3.84 -0.15
C LEU A 61 -4.68 -3.65 0.53
N TYR A 62 -5.08 -2.40 0.66
CA TYR A 62 -6.40 -1.97 1.09
C TYR A 62 -7.00 -1.15 -0.05
N PHE A 63 -8.14 -1.59 -0.59
CA PHE A 63 -8.89 -0.85 -1.59
C PHE A 63 -10.12 -0.24 -0.94
N ALA A 64 -10.17 1.08 -0.92
CA ALA A 64 -11.30 1.86 -0.42
C ALA A 64 -12.01 2.53 -1.59
N SER A 65 -13.25 2.13 -1.87
CA SER A 65 -14.06 2.70 -2.95
C SER A 65 -14.49 4.15 -2.69
N THR A 66 -14.41 4.62 -1.44
CA THR A 66 -14.81 5.97 -1.02
C THR A 66 -13.78 6.62 -0.10
N ALA A 67 -13.81 7.95 -0.02
CA ALA A 67 -12.95 8.71 0.89
C ALA A 67 -13.21 8.36 2.38
N GLU A 68 -14.46 8.07 2.75
CA GLU A 68 -14.82 7.66 4.11
C GLU A 68 -14.22 6.27 4.44
N ALA A 69 -14.30 5.32 3.51
CA ALA A 69 -13.66 4.02 3.68
C ALA A 69 -12.13 4.17 3.79
N HIS A 70 -11.52 5.07 3.01
CA HIS A 70 -10.10 5.35 3.09
C HIS A 70 -9.69 5.97 4.43
N ALA A 71 -10.50 6.88 4.99
CA ALA A 71 -10.24 7.44 6.31
C ALA A 71 -10.21 6.35 7.40
N LYS A 72 -11.06 5.32 7.29
CA LYS A 72 -11.05 4.17 8.21
C LYS A 72 -9.78 3.32 8.05
N VAL A 73 -9.29 3.14 6.82
CA VAL A 73 -7.98 2.49 6.56
C VAL A 73 -6.86 3.27 7.23
N MET A 74 -6.80 4.59 7.06
CA MET A 74 -5.76 5.41 7.69
C MET A 74 -5.83 5.37 9.21
N ALA A 75 -7.04 5.41 9.78
CA ALA A 75 -7.21 5.27 11.22
C ALA A 75 -6.69 3.92 11.74
N TYR A 76 -6.96 2.82 11.02
CA TYR A 76 -6.44 1.48 11.31
C TYR A 76 -4.90 1.42 11.23
N LEU A 77 -4.31 1.99 10.17
CA LEU A 77 -2.85 1.99 10.02
C LEU A 77 -2.11 2.85 11.06
N GLN A 78 -2.83 3.73 11.77
CA GLN A 78 -2.30 4.59 12.81
C GLN A 78 -2.57 4.06 14.23
N SER A 79 -3.33 2.98 14.41
CA SER A 79 -3.50 2.39 15.75
C SER A 79 -2.27 1.62 16.19
N ASP A 80 -2.07 1.58 17.51
CA ASP A 80 -1.08 0.72 18.13
C ASP A 80 -1.37 -0.75 17.84
N THR A 81 -0.37 -1.47 17.34
CA THR A 81 -0.48 -2.90 17.04
C THR A 81 -0.82 -3.71 18.28
N GLY A 82 -1.79 -4.62 18.16
CA GLY A 82 -2.29 -5.47 19.24
C GLY A 82 -3.29 -4.77 20.17
N SER A 83 -3.64 -3.51 19.93
CA SER A 83 -4.57 -2.78 20.77
C SER A 83 -6.04 -3.15 20.51
N ASN A 84 -6.89 -2.90 21.51
CA ASN A 84 -8.35 -2.99 21.34
C ASN A 84 -8.84 -1.99 20.29
N GLU A 85 -8.16 -0.84 20.16
CA GLU A 85 -8.46 0.17 19.16
C GLU A 85 -8.21 -0.35 17.74
N GLU A 86 -7.08 -1.03 17.50
CA GLU A 86 -6.77 -1.69 16.23
C GLU A 86 -7.87 -2.69 15.86
N SER A 87 -8.31 -3.51 16.82
CA SER A 87 -9.39 -4.48 16.60
C SER A 87 -10.73 -3.82 16.23
N HIS A 88 -11.06 -2.69 16.87
CA HIS A 88 -12.27 -1.92 16.52
C HIS A 88 -12.17 -1.29 15.13
N LYS A 89 -11.01 -0.73 14.78
CA LYS A 89 -10.75 -0.14 13.47
C LYS A 89 -10.72 -1.19 12.37
N LEU A 90 -10.23 -2.40 12.65
CA LEU A 90 -10.28 -3.54 11.73
C LEU A 90 -11.73 -3.92 11.40
N LYS A 91 -12.61 -3.95 12.40
CA LYS A 91 -14.05 -4.17 12.17
C LYS A 91 -14.67 -3.03 11.36
N ALA A 92 -14.25 -1.79 11.60
CA ALA A 92 -14.74 -0.63 10.86
C ALA A 92 -14.34 -0.66 9.37
N ILE A 93 -13.12 -1.09 9.03
CA ILE A 93 -12.72 -1.23 7.62
C ILE A 93 -13.50 -2.36 6.94
N GLN A 94 -13.75 -3.48 7.63
CA GLN A 94 -14.55 -4.58 7.10
C GLN A 94 -16.00 -4.16 6.86
N ALA A 95 -16.61 -3.45 7.82
CA ALA A 95 -17.97 -2.93 7.70
C ALA A 95 -18.09 -1.87 6.58
N ALA A 96 -17.02 -1.16 6.27
CA ALA A 96 -16.97 -0.18 5.18
C ALA A 96 -16.76 -0.82 3.80
N GLY A 97 -16.67 -2.14 3.70
CA GLY A 97 -16.48 -2.85 2.44
C GLY A 97 -15.09 -2.65 1.83
N VAL A 98 -14.07 -2.36 2.65
CA VAL A 98 -12.69 -2.26 2.17
C VAL A 98 -12.22 -3.64 1.75
N GLU A 99 -11.81 -3.79 0.49
CA GLU A 99 -11.20 -5.03 0.01
C GLU A 99 -9.75 -5.10 0.49
N ILE A 100 -9.34 -6.27 0.98
CA ILE A 100 -7.99 -6.49 1.53
C ILE A 100 -7.38 -7.70 0.82
N ALA A 101 -6.19 -7.52 0.26
CA ALA A 101 -5.46 -8.63 -0.38
C ALA A 101 -3.97 -8.59 -0.06
N PRO A 102 -3.32 -9.77 0.00
CA PRO A 102 -1.87 -9.82 0.10
C PRO A 102 -1.23 -9.34 -1.22
N HIS A 103 -0.31 -8.39 -1.12
CA HIS A 103 0.60 -8.03 -2.21
C HIS A 103 1.84 -8.90 -2.13
N ILE A 104 1.76 -10.09 -2.73
CA ILE A 104 2.91 -10.98 -2.83
C ILE A 104 3.81 -10.42 -3.92
N GLY A 105 4.91 -9.77 -3.52
CA GLY A 105 5.98 -9.46 -4.44
C GLY A 105 6.67 -10.74 -4.88
N LYS A 106 6.03 -11.51 -5.77
CA LYS A 106 6.59 -12.74 -6.32
C LYS A 106 7.79 -12.39 -7.21
N ALA A 107 8.65 -13.37 -7.47
CA ALA A 107 9.74 -13.28 -8.42
C ALA A 107 9.33 -12.72 -9.80
N SER A 108 8.05 -12.82 -10.17
CA SER A 108 7.47 -12.19 -11.38
C SER A 108 7.51 -10.65 -11.39
N GLU A 109 7.60 -9.98 -10.24
CA GLU A 109 7.80 -8.52 -10.18
C GLU A 109 9.24 -8.10 -10.48
N ARG A 110 10.23 -9.01 -10.33
CA ARG A 110 11.60 -8.76 -10.83
C ARG A 110 11.64 -8.67 -12.35
N ASP A 111 10.81 -9.43 -13.07
CA ASP A 111 10.78 -9.41 -14.53
C ASP A 111 10.22 -8.09 -15.08
N VAL A 112 9.28 -7.46 -14.39
CA VAL A 112 8.74 -6.13 -14.77
C VAL A 112 9.81 -5.04 -14.56
N LEU A 113 10.62 -5.14 -13.50
CA LEU A 113 11.76 -4.24 -13.28
C LEU A 113 12.91 -4.45 -14.29
N ILE A 114 13.10 -5.67 -14.79
CA ILE A 114 14.15 -6.01 -15.79
C ILE A 114 13.71 -5.63 -17.22
N ARG A 115 12.40 -5.59 -17.52
CA ARG A 115 11.87 -5.32 -18.87
C ARG A 115 11.58 -3.85 -19.18
N GLY A 116 11.95 -2.91 -18.30
CA GLY A 116 12.18 -1.51 -18.69
C GLY A 116 10.99 -0.71 -19.23
N GLN A 117 9.74 -1.03 -18.88
CA GLN A 117 8.60 -0.14 -19.16
C GLN A 117 8.22 0.65 -17.91
N GLN A 118 9.06 1.63 -17.56
CA GLN A 118 8.62 2.74 -16.73
C GLN A 118 7.63 3.57 -17.56
N ARG A 119 6.32 3.38 -17.34
CA ARG A 119 5.33 4.39 -17.70
C ARG A 119 5.42 5.51 -16.68
N ASP A 120 5.51 6.75 -17.18
CA ASP A 120 5.71 7.95 -16.38
C ASP A 120 4.71 8.03 -15.21
N LEU A 121 5.25 7.98 -13.99
CA LEU A 121 4.50 8.22 -12.78
C LEU A 121 4.20 9.72 -12.71
N THR A 122 2.95 10.11 -12.97
CA THR A 122 2.48 11.47 -12.72
C THR A 122 2.67 11.84 -11.25
N ALA A 123 3.23 13.03 -11.03
CA ALA A 123 3.59 13.53 -9.71
C ALA A 123 2.35 13.91 -8.90
N GLN A 124 2.09 13.19 -7.80
CA GLN A 124 1.40 13.60 -6.55
C GLN A 124 1.16 12.31 -5.71
N ALA A 125 1.26 12.23 -4.39
CA ALA A 125 1.33 13.23 -3.32
C ALA A 125 2.48 12.90 -2.33
N ARG A 126 3.11 13.96 -1.81
CA ARG A 126 4.08 13.89 -0.71
C ARG A 126 3.35 13.58 0.60
N ALA A 127 3.34 12.32 1.02
CA ALA A 127 3.12 12.02 2.44
C ALA A 127 4.39 12.38 3.21
N LYS A 128 4.29 13.40 4.09
CA LYS A 128 5.32 13.72 5.09
C LYS A 128 5.50 12.53 6.02
N GLY A 129 6.74 12.34 6.45
CA GLY A 129 7.24 11.12 7.06
C GLY A 129 6.51 10.66 8.32
N PHE A 130 6.56 9.35 8.52
CA PHE A 130 6.57 8.75 9.83
C PHE A 130 8.05 8.53 10.17
N GLY A 131 8.46 9.08 11.32
CA GLY A 131 9.81 8.95 11.88
C GLY A 131 10.07 7.57 12.44
#